data_AF-A0A7W3T4Y5-F1
#
_entry.id   AF-A0A7W3T4Y5-F1
#
_cell.length_a   1.000
_cell.length_b   1.000
_cell.length_c   1.000
_cell.angle_alpha   90.00
_cell.angle_beta   90.00
_cell.angle_gamma   90.00
#
_symmetry.space_group_name_H-M   'P 1'
#
loop_
_entity.id
_entity.type
_entity.pdbx_description
1 polymer ?
#
loop_
_entity_poly.entity_id
_entity_poly.type
_entity_poly.pdbx_seq_one_letter_code
_entity_poly.pdbx_strand_id
1 'polypeptide(L)'
;MLTRFDRDHLHRLAEKVRAYDLRQAVEEVTGGRAAPGVVEALASRCAFDHAGTLLFPDHPGEVAEVLDRCGFEVLAPVPSVVVRKRLARRYGWAEDAVEVSIVTAWTGPPGDGHRGVEVFVLSRPAPDDTVAAIERRERNEDHLALRVTHPGEGGPAAVRALLTEGLSLVPDGGGHNPLDRPGTGGRSVWYFTAPGAGRLEVTCAGHPAEIG
;
A
#
# COMPACT_ATOMS: atom_id res chain seq x y z
N MET A 1 12.46 18.53 4.23
CA MET A 1 13.59 17.63 3.93
C MET A 1 13.32 16.33 4.64
N LEU A 2 13.62 15.18 4.01
CA LEU A 2 13.55 13.87 4.68
C LEU A 2 14.42 13.85 5.93
N THR A 3 13.80 13.52 7.06
CA THR A 3 14.52 13.34 8.32
C THR A 3 15.35 12.06 8.30
N ARG A 4 16.27 11.89 9.26
CA ARG A 4 16.97 10.61 9.44
C ARG A 4 16.00 9.47 9.69
N PHE A 5 14.95 9.72 10.49
CA PHE A 5 13.91 8.73 10.78
C PHE A 5 13.22 8.26 9.50
N ASP A 6 12.86 9.18 8.59
CA ASP A 6 12.19 8.85 7.35
C ASP A 6 13.10 8.01 6.42
N ARG A 7 14.40 8.32 6.35
CA ARG A 7 15.38 7.54 5.59
C ARG A 7 15.57 6.14 6.16
N ASP A 8 15.74 6.03 7.47
CA ASP A 8 15.89 4.74 8.16
C ASP A 8 14.62 3.87 7.97
N HIS A 9 13.44 4.51 7.93
CA HIS A 9 12.18 3.83 7.63
C HIS A 9 12.12 3.32 6.19
N LEU A 10 12.48 4.15 5.21
CA LEU A 10 12.55 3.73 3.80
C LEU A 10 13.55 2.58 3.59
N HIS A 11 14.70 2.60 4.26
CA HIS A 11 15.67 1.50 4.19
C HIS A 11 15.09 0.19 4.74
N ARG A 12 14.44 0.23 5.91
CA ARG A 12 13.77 -0.96 6.48
C ARG A 12 12.65 -1.47 5.58
N LEU A 13 11.88 -0.56 4.96
CA LEU A 13 10.81 -0.92 4.04
C LEU A 13 11.35 -1.59 2.77
N ALA A 14 12.44 -1.05 2.22
CA ALA A 14 13.15 -1.62 1.08
C ALA A 14 13.70 -3.03 1.38
N GLU A 15 14.32 -3.23 2.54
CA GLU A 15 14.79 -4.55 2.99
C GLU A 15 13.63 -5.52 3.17
N LYS A 16 12.55 -5.07 3.82
CA LYS A 16 11.33 -5.86 4.01
C LYS A 16 10.76 -6.35 2.68
N VAL A 17 10.56 -5.45 1.73
CA VAL A 17 9.99 -5.78 0.41
C VAL A 17 10.81 -6.82 -0.35
N ARG A 18 12.14 -6.79 -0.20
CA ARG A 18 13.02 -7.80 -0.81
C ARG A 18 12.89 -9.15 -0.15
N ALA A 19 12.77 -9.19 1.17
CA ALA A 19 12.71 -10.42 1.93
C ALA A 19 11.31 -11.08 1.88
N TYR A 20 10.24 -10.28 1.88
CA TYR A 20 8.89 -10.74 2.19
C TYR A 20 8.18 -11.46 1.05
N ASP A 21 7.69 -12.67 1.32
CA ASP A 21 6.64 -13.31 0.53
C ASP A 21 5.23 -13.03 1.08
N LEU A 22 4.22 -13.64 0.45
CA LEU A 22 2.82 -13.52 0.87
C LEU A 22 2.61 -14.00 2.30
N ARG A 23 3.24 -15.11 2.69
CA ARG A 23 3.07 -15.69 4.02
C ARG A 23 3.58 -14.71 5.08
N GLN A 24 4.79 -14.20 4.90
CA GLN A 24 5.38 -13.24 5.83
C GLN A 24 4.55 -11.97 5.93
N ALA A 25 4.00 -11.48 4.82
CA ALA A 25 3.12 -10.32 4.83
C ALA A 25 1.81 -10.57 5.60
N VAL A 26 1.17 -11.72 5.37
CA VAL A 26 -0.07 -12.09 6.07
C VAL A 26 0.20 -12.29 7.57
N GLU A 27 1.27 -13.00 7.93
CA GLU A 27 1.63 -13.27 9.32
C GLU A 27 1.96 -11.97 10.08
N GLU A 28 2.65 -11.01 9.46
CA GLU A 28 2.89 -9.71 10.08
C GLU A 28 1.58 -8.96 10.33
N VAL A 29 0.70 -8.89 9.33
CA VAL A 29 -0.57 -8.15 9.46
C VAL A 29 -1.47 -8.77 10.51
N THR A 30 -1.57 -10.10 10.57
CA THR A 30 -2.49 -10.78 11.49
C THR A 30 -1.88 -11.07 12.87
N GLY A 31 -0.60 -10.75 13.07
CA GLY A 31 0.13 -11.17 14.27
C GLY A 31 0.23 -12.70 14.39
N GLY A 32 0.36 -13.39 13.25
CA GLY A 32 0.44 -14.85 13.16
C GLY A 32 -0.90 -15.59 13.33
N ARG A 33 -2.02 -14.87 13.37
CA ARG A 33 -3.36 -15.48 13.53
C ARG A 33 -3.98 -15.76 12.17
N ALA A 34 -4.07 -17.03 11.80
CA ALA A 34 -4.74 -17.47 10.59
C ALA A 34 -5.41 -18.83 10.83
N ALA A 35 -6.60 -19.04 10.27
CA ALA A 35 -7.18 -20.39 10.25
C ALA A 35 -6.31 -21.33 9.38
N PRO A 36 -6.27 -22.65 9.68
CA PRO A 36 -5.48 -23.61 8.92
C PRO A 36 -5.80 -23.58 7.42
N GLY A 37 -4.77 -23.60 6.57
CA GLY A 37 -4.92 -23.66 5.10
C GLY A 37 -5.23 -22.32 4.42
N VAL A 38 -5.55 -21.26 5.17
CA VAL A 38 -5.93 -19.96 4.60
C VAL A 38 -4.76 -19.29 3.88
N VAL A 39 -3.55 -19.37 4.45
CA VAL A 39 -2.36 -18.76 3.85
C VAL A 39 -1.99 -19.47 2.54
N GLU A 40 -2.12 -20.80 2.48
CA GLU A 40 -1.91 -21.58 1.26
C GLU A 40 -2.99 -21.28 0.21
N ALA A 41 -4.25 -21.13 0.63
CA ALA A 41 -5.34 -20.75 -0.25
C ALA A 41 -5.15 -19.33 -0.83
N LEU A 42 -4.59 -18.39 -0.05
CA LEU A 42 -4.20 -17.06 -0.53
C LEU A 42 -3.00 -17.16 -1.48
N ALA A 43 -1.96 -17.92 -1.15
CA ALA A 43 -0.76 -18.08 -1.99
C ALA A 43 -1.07 -18.67 -3.37
N SER A 44 -2.13 -19.47 -3.52
CA SER A 44 -2.57 -19.97 -4.84
C SER A 44 -3.28 -18.91 -5.71
N ARG A 45 -3.69 -17.78 -5.14
CA ARG A 45 -4.52 -16.74 -5.80
C ARG A 45 -3.86 -15.37 -5.83
N CYS A 46 -2.87 -15.17 -4.97
CA CYS A 46 -2.22 -13.90 -4.75
C CYS A 46 -0.71 -14.04 -4.63
N ALA A 47 -0.01 -12.94 -4.89
CA ALA A 47 1.38 -12.76 -4.56
C ALA A 47 1.55 -11.51 -3.68
N PHE A 48 2.59 -11.47 -2.85
CA PHE A 48 3.00 -10.21 -2.22
C PHE A 48 3.42 -9.22 -3.31
N ASP A 49 2.87 -8.00 -3.25
CA ASP A 49 3.00 -7.00 -4.29
C ASP A 49 3.86 -5.83 -3.82
N HIS A 50 3.49 -5.16 -2.74
CA HIS A 50 4.25 -4.02 -2.24
C HIS A 50 4.03 -3.77 -0.75
N ALA A 51 4.85 -2.90 -0.18
CA ALA A 51 4.61 -2.28 1.12
C ALA A 51 4.40 -0.78 0.94
N GLY A 52 3.37 -0.24 1.60
CA GLY A 52 3.01 1.17 1.51
C GLY A 52 3.27 1.93 2.81
N THR A 53 3.53 3.24 2.70
CA THR A 53 3.71 4.13 3.86
C THR A 53 3.45 5.60 3.49
N LEU A 54 3.26 6.47 4.48
CA LEU A 54 3.10 7.93 4.31
C LEU A 54 4.26 8.70 4.94
N LEU A 55 4.88 9.58 4.16
CA LEU A 55 5.97 10.45 4.58
C LEU A 55 5.70 11.93 4.29
N PHE A 56 6.51 12.79 4.90
CA PHE A 56 6.38 14.24 4.90
C PHE A 56 7.68 14.95 4.45
N PRO A 57 8.27 14.60 3.28
CA PRO A 57 9.38 15.37 2.71
C PRO A 57 8.91 16.74 2.17
N ASP A 58 9.86 17.59 1.77
CA ASP A 58 9.50 18.85 1.09
C ASP A 58 9.08 18.58 -0.36
N HIS A 59 9.65 17.54 -0.96
CA HIS A 59 9.38 17.15 -2.34
C HIS A 59 9.41 15.61 -2.52
N PRO A 60 8.51 15.01 -3.33
CA PRO A 60 8.51 13.57 -3.59
C PRO A 60 9.80 13.04 -4.21
N GLY A 61 10.54 13.90 -4.93
CA GLY A 61 11.87 13.59 -5.44
C GLY A 61 12.87 13.14 -4.38
N GLU A 62 12.76 13.63 -3.14
CA GLU A 62 13.63 13.19 -2.04
C GLU A 62 13.43 11.70 -1.73
N VAL A 63 12.19 11.22 -1.79
CA VAL A 63 11.86 9.79 -1.59
C VAL A 63 12.35 8.97 -2.76
N ALA A 64 12.12 9.47 -3.99
CA ALA A 64 12.58 8.81 -5.20
C ALA A 64 14.10 8.57 -5.17
N GLU A 65 14.88 9.58 -4.81
CA GLU A 65 16.34 9.44 -4.69
C GLU A 65 16.78 8.40 -3.65
N VAL A 66 16.07 8.28 -2.52
CA VAL A 66 16.39 7.26 -1.50
C VAL A 66 16.10 5.86 -2.05
N LEU A 67 14.95 5.67 -2.69
CA LEU A 67 14.56 4.37 -3.26
C LEU A 67 15.47 3.96 -4.42
N ASP A 68 15.86 4.90 -5.28
CA ASP A 68 16.85 4.69 -6.35
C ASP A 68 18.20 4.25 -5.80
N ARG A 69 18.74 4.95 -4.77
CA ARG A 69 19.97 4.52 -4.07
C ARG A 69 19.83 3.18 -3.37
N CYS A 70 18.62 2.81 -2.96
CA CYS A 70 18.35 1.48 -2.45
C CYS A 70 18.40 0.41 -3.55
N GLY A 71 18.41 0.77 -4.84
CA GLY A 71 18.42 -0.13 -5.99
C GLY A 71 17.03 -0.50 -6.50
N PHE A 72 16.05 0.39 -6.33
CA PHE A 72 14.71 0.22 -6.93
C PHE A 72 14.60 1.05 -8.21
N GLU A 73 13.80 0.56 -9.16
CA GLU A 73 13.36 1.36 -10.30
C GLU A 73 12.19 2.25 -9.90
N VAL A 74 12.40 3.56 -9.88
CA VAL A 74 11.42 4.53 -9.42
C VAL A 74 10.62 5.09 -10.59
N LEU A 75 9.29 5.08 -10.46
CA LEU A 75 8.39 5.69 -11.43
C LEU A 75 8.20 7.19 -11.13
N ALA A 76 7.81 7.94 -12.14
CA ALA A 76 7.47 9.36 -11.97
C ALA A 76 6.34 9.51 -10.93
N PRO A 77 6.49 10.42 -9.94
CA PRO A 77 5.45 10.63 -8.94
C PRO A 77 4.12 11.07 -9.58
N VAL A 78 3.01 10.52 -9.08
CA VAL A 78 1.65 10.85 -9.55
C VAL A 78 0.75 11.32 -8.41
N PRO A 79 -0.31 12.11 -8.64
CA PRO A 79 -1.23 12.50 -7.58
C PRO A 79 -1.94 11.30 -6.92
N SER A 80 -1.97 11.25 -5.58
CA SER A 80 -2.81 10.29 -4.84
C SER A 80 -4.21 10.86 -4.66
N VAL A 81 -5.23 10.15 -5.14
CA VAL A 81 -6.64 10.55 -4.96
C VAL A 81 -7.24 9.90 -3.71
N VAL A 82 -6.97 8.62 -3.48
CA VAL A 82 -7.56 7.86 -2.36
C VAL A 82 -7.01 8.35 -1.02
N VAL A 83 -5.69 8.46 -0.88
CA VAL A 83 -5.06 8.90 0.37
C VAL A 83 -5.35 10.37 0.63
N ARG A 84 -5.42 11.20 -0.41
CA ARG A 84 -5.88 12.59 -0.32
C ARG A 84 -7.26 12.71 0.32
N LYS A 85 -8.25 11.97 -0.20
CA LYS A 85 -9.62 11.92 0.36
C LYS A 85 -9.63 11.46 1.80
N ARG A 86 -8.83 10.44 2.11
CA ARG A 86 -8.73 9.87 3.46
C ARG A 86 -8.15 10.89 4.46
N LEU A 87 -7.07 11.58 4.10
CA LEU A 87 -6.45 12.61 4.93
C LEU A 87 -7.36 13.83 5.09
N ALA A 88 -7.99 14.29 4.00
CA ALA A 88 -8.94 15.39 4.04
C ALA A 88 -10.09 15.12 5.01
N ARG A 89 -10.70 13.93 4.91
CA ARG A 89 -11.75 13.49 5.84
C ARG A 89 -11.25 13.37 7.29
N ARG A 90 -10.07 12.78 7.50
CA ARG A 90 -9.51 12.53 8.85
C ARG A 90 -9.23 13.84 9.60
N TYR A 91 -8.74 14.87 8.90
CA TYR A 91 -8.35 16.14 9.50
C TYR A 91 -9.34 17.29 9.24
N GLY A 92 -10.47 17.02 8.59
CA GLY A 92 -11.49 18.02 8.28
C GLY A 92 -11.01 19.09 7.28
N TRP A 93 -10.10 18.75 6.38
CA TRP A 93 -9.60 19.64 5.34
C TRP A 93 -10.45 19.58 4.07
N ALA A 94 -10.41 20.65 3.27
CA ALA A 94 -10.93 20.60 1.91
C ALA A 94 -10.01 19.72 1.04
N GLU A 95 -10.58 18.82 0.23
CA GLU A 95 -9.81 17.84 -0.55
C GLU A 95 -8.81 18.48 -1.52
N ASP A 96 -9.17 19.61 -2.12
CA ASP A 96 -8.36 20.39 -3.03
C ASP A 96 -7.18 21.09 -2.35
N ALA A 97 -7.24 21.28 -1.02
CA ALA A 97 -6.17 21.84 -0.21
C ALA A 97 -5.14 20.77 0.24
N VAL A 98 -5.33 19.49 -0.11
CA VAL A 98 -4.44 18.40 0.28
C VAL A 98 -3.63 17.91 -0.93
N GLU A 99 -2.34 18.23 -0.92
CA GLU A 99 -1.40 17.78 -1.96
C GLU A 99 -0.67 16.51 -1.54
N VAL A 100 -1.19 15.37 -2.02
CA VAL A 100 -0.55 14.06 -1.86
C VAL A 100 -0.11 13.54 -3.22
N SER A 101 1.14 13.11 -3.31
CA SER A 101 1.66 12.32 -4.42
C SER A 101 2.00 10.90 -3.99
N ILE A 102 2.09 9.99 -4.95
CA ILE A 102 2.53 8.61 -4.79
C ILE A 102 3.85 8.47 -5.51
N VAL A 103 4.88 8.02 -4.80
CA VAL A 103 6.14 7.56 -5.36
C VAL A 103 6.13 6.04 -5.32
N THR A 104 6.07 5.42 -6.49
CA THR A 104 6.11 3.96 -6.63
C THR A 104 7.48 3.52 -7.12
N ALA A 105 8.05 2.49 -6.49
CA ALA A 105 9.32 1.93 -6.90
C ALA A 105 9.29 0.40 -6.87
N TRP A 106 9.99 -0.25 -7.80
CA TRP A 106 9.97 -1.72 -7.97
C TRP A 106 11.37 -2.34 -7.87
N THR A 107 11.48 -3.60 -7.43
CA THR A 107 12.76 -4.32 -7.36
C THR A 107 13.39 -4.65 -8.72
N GLY A 108 12.76 -4.26 -9.82
CA GLY A 108 13.22 -4.40 -11.20
C GLY A 108 12.18 -3.79 -12.16
N PRO A 109 12.34 -3.95 -13.47
CA PRO A 109 11.42 -3.38 -14.45
C PRO A 109 10.00 -3.91 -14.25
N PRO A 110 8.95 -3.15 -14.59
CA PRO A 110 7.57 -3.60 -14.42
C PRO A 110 7.33 -4.95 -15.10
N GLY A 111 6.84 -5.95 -14.35
CA GLY A 111 6.62 -7.31 -14.82
C GLY A 111 6.07 -8.25 -13.73
N ASP A 112 6.04 -9.56 -14.00
CA ASP A 112 5.62 -10.57 -13.02
C ASP A 112 6.71 -10.90 -11.99
N GLY A 113 6.31 -10.98 -10.71
CA GLY A 113 7.19 -11.33 -9.59
C GLY A 113 7.94 -10.15 -8.95
N HIS A 114 7.84 -8.94 -9.50
CA HIS A 114 8.42 -7.75 -8.90
C HIS A 114 7.63 -7.31 -7.67
N ARG A 115 8.38 -6.85 -6.66
CA ARG A 115 7.84 -6.34 -5.40
C ARG A 115 8.16 -4.87 -5.29
N GLY A 116 7.24 -4.10 -4.71
CA GLY A 116 7.29 -2.65 -4.75
C GLY A 116 7.30 -1.99 -3.39
N VAL A 117 7.64 -0.72 -3.40
CA VAL A 117 7.36 0.23 -2.33
C VAL A 117 6.42 1.29 -2.89
N GLU A 118 5.36 1.60 -2.16
CA GLU A 118 4.45 2.72 -2.47
C GLU A 118 4.53 3.76 -1.36
N VAL A 119 5.09 4.94 -1.65
CA VAL A 119 5.23 6.01 -0.66
C VAL A 119 4.28 7.15 -0.99
N PHE A 120 3.32 7.39 -0.11
CA PHE A 120 2.52 8.60 -0.14
C PHE A 120 3.36 9.75 0.42
N VAL A 121 3.37 10.85 -0.31
CA VAL A 121 4.10 12.06 0.05
C VAL A 121 3.07 13.16 0.23
N LEU A 122 2.79 13.51 1.48
CA LEU A 122 2.04 14.71 1.82
C LEU A 122 3.04 15.85 1.99
N SER A 123 3.14 16.69 0.97
CA SER A 123 4.08 17.81 0.94
C SER A 123 3.51 18.92 1.82
N ARG A 124 3.86 18.94 3.12
CA ARG A 124 3.35 19.92 4.08
C ARG A 124 4.46 20.44 5.02
N PRO A 125 4.42 21.74 5.37
CA PRO A 125 5.63 22.53 5.59
C PRO A 125 5.68 23.06 7.03
N ALA A 126 6.18 22.26 7.97
CA ALA A 126 6.84 22.76 9.18
C ALA A 126 7.43 21.57 9.96
N PRO A 127 8.62 21.71 10.57
CA PRO A 127 9.18 20.71 11.48
C PRO A 127 8.23 20.31 12.62
N ASP A 128 7.34 21.22 13.02
CA ASP A 128 6.39 21.07 14.14
C ASP A 128 4.95 20.74 13.70
N ASP A 129 4.77 20.16 12.50
CA ASP A 129 3.45 19.77 12.00
C ASP A 129 2.86 18.63 12.86
N THR A 130 1.79 18.95 13.60
CA THR A 130 1.08 18.01 14.47
C THR A 130 0.45 16.86 13.70
N VAL A 131 0.07 17.05 12.44
CA VAL A 131 -0.44 15.98 11.58
C VAL A 131 0.68 15.01 11.24
N ALA A 132 1.86 15.50 10.87
CA ALA A 132 3.00 14.64 10.61
C ALA A 132 3.39 13.81 11.85
N ALA A 133 3.33 14.42 13.05
CA ALA A 133 3.59 13.71 14.30
C ALA A 133 2.54 12.62 14.59
N ILE A 134 1.24 12.91 14.39
CA ILE A 134 0.16 11.94 14.57
C ILE A 134 0.29 10.80 13.55
N GLU A 135 0.43 11.11 12.26
CA GLU A 135 0.52 10.08 11.23
C GLU A 135 1.75 9.18 11.38
N ARG A 136 2.91 9.71 11.79
CA ARG A 136 4.08 8.88 12.09
C ARG A 136 3.86 7.94 13.28
N ARG A 137 3.09 8.38 14.28
CA ARG A 137 2.77 7.58 15.47
C ARG A 137 1.75 6.49 15.15
N GLU A 138 0.66 6.87 14.50
CA GLU A 138 -0.48 6.00 14.22
C GLU A 138 -0.27 5.10 13.00
N ARG A 139 0.61 5.51 12.07
CA ARG A 139 0.94 4.75 10.85
C ARG A 139 -0.29 4.37 10.02
N ASN A 140 -1.26 5.27 9.92
CA ASN A 140 -2.57 4.96 9.33
C ASN A 140 -2.52 4.51 7.86
N GLU A 141 -1.47 4.91 7.14
CA GLU A 141 -1.27 4.54 5.74
C GLU A 141 -0.20 3.45 5.54
N ASP A 142 0.42 2.96 6.62
CA ASP A 142 1.30 1.78 6.53
C ASP A 142 0.46 0.55 6.20
N HIS A 143 0.86 -0.20 5.18
CA HIS A 143 0.18 -1.44 4.81
C HIS A 143 1.09 -2.39 4.04
N LEU A 144 0.70 -3.65 3.99
CA LEU A 144 1.27 -4.65 3.08
C LEU A 144 0.22 -5.01 2.03
N ALA A 145 0.64 -5.21 0.78
CA ALA A 145 -0.27 -5.43 -0.32
C ALA A 145 -0.10 -6.82 -0.94
N LEU A 146 -1.23 -7.45 -1.25
CA LEU A 146 -1.31 -8.67 -2.02
C LEU A 146 -1.94 -8.36 -3.38
N ARG A 147 -1.34 -8.84 -4.47
CA ARG A 147 -1.91 -8.74 -5.80
C ARG A 147 -2.61 -10.04 -6.17
N VAL A 148 -3.86 -9.95 -6.61
CA VAL A 148 -4.59 -11.06 -7.22
C VAL A 148 -3.91 -11.44 -8.54
N THR A 149 -3.45 -12.68 -8.65
CA THR A 149 -2.78 -13.21 -9.86
C THR A 149 -3.74 -13.92 -10.80
N HIS A 150 -4.89 -14.38 -10.28
CA HIS A 150 -5.92 -15.09 -11.04
C HIS A 150 -7.27 -14.36 -10.89
N PRO A 151 -7.52 -13.28 -11.64
CA PRO A 151 -8.74 -12.47 -11.50
C PRO A 151 -10.00 -13.15 -12.08
N GLY A 152 -9.86 -14.23 -12.86
CA GLY A 152 -10.97 -15.06 -13.33
C GLY A 152 -11.58 -15.93 -12.23
N GLU A 153 -12.72 -16.57 -12.51
CA GLU A 153 -13.38 -17.56 -11.62
C GLU A 153 -13.72 -17.04 -10.20
N GLY A 154 -14.06 -15.75 -10.06
CA GLY A 154 -14.39 -15.17 -8.76
C GLY A 154 -13.16 -14.94 -7.86
N GLY A 155 -11.97 -14.80 -8.44
CA GLY A 155 -10.71 -14.55 -7.74
C GLY A 155 -10.81 -13.46 -6.65
N PRO A 156 -11.28 -12.24 -6.96
CA PRO A 156 -11.46 -11.17 -5.97
C PRO A 156 -12.43 -11.53 -4.83
N ALA A 157 -13.64 -12.05 -5.14
CA ALA A 157 -14.58 -12.51 -4.12
C ALA A 157 -14.00 -13.61 -3.22
N ALA A 158 -13.32 -14.61 -3.81
CA ALA A 158 -12.71 -15.70 -3.06
C ALA A 158 -11.59 -15.20 -2.13
N VAL A 159 -10.74 -14.28 -2.62
CA VAL A 159 -9.70 -13.63 -1.81
C VAL A 159 -10.34 -12.84 -0.68
N ARG A 160 -11.40 -12.06 -0.95
CA ARG A 160 -12.12 -11.31 0.08
C ARG A 160 -12.67 -12.22 1.17
N ALA A 161 -13.30 -13.34 0.80
CA ALA A 161 -13.81 -14.32 1.76
C ALA A 161 -12.70 -14.91 2.63
N LEU A 162 -11.54 -15.26 2.04
CA LEU A 162 -10.38 -15.74 2.79
C LEU A 162 -9.87 -14.71 3.81
N LEU A 163 -9.87 -13.42 3.46
CA LEU A 163 -9.44 -12.36 4.36
C LEU A 163 -10.44 -12.11 5.49
N THR A 164 -11.74 -12.09 5.19
CA THR A 164 -12.76 -11.77 6.20
C THR A 164 -13.08 -12.97 7.10
N GLU A 165 -13.20 -14.17 6.53
CA GLU A 165 -13.61 -15.36 7.29
C GLU A 165 -12.40 -16.13 7.80
N GLY A 166 -11.36 -16.27 6.99
CA GLY A 166 -10.17 -17.05 7.31
C GLY A 166 -9.14 -16.32 8.18
N LEU A 167 -9.05 -14.99 8.03
CA LEU A 167 -8.12 -14.14 8.79
C LEU A 167 -8.82 -13.16 9.75
N SER A 168 -10.16 -13.11 9.74
CA SER A 168 -10.94 -12.17 10.57
C SER A 168 -10.57 -10.70 10.33
N LEU A 169 -10.15 -10.34 9.11
CA LEU A 169 -9.86 -8.96 8.77
C LEU A 169 -11.15 -8.18 8.49
N VAL A 170 -11.16 -6.90 8.88
CA VAL A 170 -12.30 -6.00 8.71
C VAL A 170 -12.10 -5.12 7.48
N PRO A 171 -13.04 -5.07 6.53
CA PRO A 171 -12.95 -4.16 5.39
C PRO A 171 -12.80 -2.69 5.81
N ASP A 172 -11.84 -1.97 5.22
CA ASP A 172 -11.45 -0.58 5.47
C ASP A 172 -11.51 0.27 4.18
N GLY A 173 -12.51 0.00 3.35
CA GLY A 173 -12.76 0.69 2.10
C GLY A 173 -11.89 0.19 0.95
N GLY A 174 -11.83 0.99 -0.12
CA GLY A 174 -11.22 0.61 -1.38
C GLY A 174 -11.61 1.58 -2.48
N GLY A 175 -11.23 1.28 -3.71
CA GLY A 175 -11.61 2.08 -4.87
C GLY A 175 -10.93 1.62 -6.15
N HIS A 176 -11.31 2.26 -7.25
CA HIS A 176 -10.72 2.05 -8.56
C HIS A 176 -9.97 3.31 -9.00
N ASN A 177 -8.71 3.16 -9.41
CA ASN A 177 -7.92 4.22 -10.02
C ASN A 177 -7.66 3.89 -11.50
N PRO A 178 -8.36 4.54 -12.45
CA PRO A 178 -8.18 4.30 -13.88
C PRO A 178 -6.85 4.84 -14.43
N LEU A 179 -6.18 5.73 -13.69
CA LEU A 179 -4.90 6.33 -14.10
C LEU A 179 -3.69 5.47 -13.69
N ASP A 180 -3.92 4.50 -12.81
CA ASP A 180 -2.88 3.59 -12.33
C ASP A 180 -2.69 2.44 -13.32
N ARG A 181 -1.44 2.17 -13.71
CA ARG A 181 -1.07 1.25 -14.80
C ARG A 181 -1.86 1.50 -16.11
N PRO A 182 -1.56 2.61 -16.82
CA PRO A 182 -2.23 2.95 -18.07
C PRO A 182 -2.19 1.79 -19.09
N GLY A 183 -3.33 1.49 -19.72
CA GLY A 183 -3.45 0.41 -20.72
C GLY A 183 -3.94 -0.93 -20.17
N THR A 184 -4.02 -1.13 -18.84
CA THR A 184 -4.56 -2.36 -18.23
C THR A 184 -5.98 -2.22 -17.68
N GLY A 185 -6.66 -1.11 -18.00
CA GLY A 185 -7.98 -0.78 -17.46
C GLY A 185 -7.98 -0.27 -16.02
N GLY A 186 -6.83 0.19 -15.50
CA GLY A 186 -6.67 0.72 -14.14
C GLY A 186 -6.26 -0.32 -13.10
N ARG A 187 -6.18 0.11 -11.83
CA ARG A 187 -6.02 -0.74 -10.65
C ARG A 187 -7.19 -0.56 -9.70
N SER A 188 -7.72 -1.67 -9.20
CA SER A 188 -8.68 -1.69 -8.10
C SER A 188 -8.01 -2.14 -6.81
N VAL A 189 -8.38 -1.52 -5.69
CA VAL A 189 -7.81 -1.79 -4.37
C VAL A 189 -8.91 -1.99 -3.34
N TRP A 190 -8.68 -2.91 -2.40
CA TRP A 190 -9.48 -3.10 -1.20
C TRP A 190 -8.57 -3.11 0.02
N TYR A 191 -8.94 -2.38 1.06
CA TYR A 191 -8.20 -2.34 2.31
C TYR A 191 -8.90 -3.16 3.37
N PHE A 192 -8.10 -3.77 4.23
CA PHE A 192 -8.57 -4.52 5.38
C PHE A 192 -7.69 -4.21 6.59
N THR A 193 -8.28 -4.13 7.77
CA THR A 193 -7.55 -3.96 9.04
C THR A 193 -7.63 -5.23 9.87
N ALA A 194 -6.51 -5.56 10.51
CA ALA A 194 -6.41 -6.66 11.45
C ALA A 194 -6.64 -6.18 12.89
N PRO A 195 -7.20 -7.04 13.77
CA PRO A 195 -7.21 -6.78 15.21
C PRO A 195 -5.77 -6.67 15.74
N GLY A 196 -5.32 -5.46 16.09
CA GLY A 196 -3.91 -5.18 16.43
C GLY A 196 -3.18 -4.20 15.50
N ALA A 197 -3.92 -3.57 14.56
CA ALA A 197 -3.55 -2.41 13.73
C ALA A 197 -2.76 -2.68 12.43
N GLY A 198 -2.41 -3.93 12.10
CA GLY A 198 -1.89 -4.25 10.77
C GLY A 198 -2.93 -3.96 9.67
N ARG A 199 -2.51 -3.40 8.52
CA ARG A 199 -3.39 -3.14 7.38
C ARG A 199 -2.91 -3.92 6.15
N LEU A 200 -3.86 -4.56 5.47
CA LEU A 200 -3.63 -5.28 4.23
C LEU A 200 -4.34 -4.55 3.08
N GLU A 201 -3.64 -4.35 1.97
CA GLU A 201 -4.24 -3.98 0.69
C GLU A 201 -4.35 -5.23 -0.19
N VAL A 202 -5.46 -5.37 -0.92
CA VAL A 202 -5.58 -6.30 -2.04
C VAL A 202 -5.68 -5.50 -3.31
N THR A 203 -4.83 -5.80 -4.29
CA THR A 203 -4.83 -5.17 -5.60
C THR A 203 -5.31 -6.13 -6.68
N CYS A 204 -6.06 -5.61 -7.64
CA CYS A 204 -6.47 -6.33 -8.83
C CYS A 204 -6.37 -5.41 -10.05
N ALA A 205 -5.89 -5.93 -11.17
CA ALA A 205 -5.93 -5.21 -12.43
C ALA A 205 -7.38 -5.03 -12.90
N GLY A 206 -7.66 -3.88 -13.54
CA GLY A 206 -8.98 -3.55 -14.08
C GLY A 206 -10.01 -3.16 -13.02
N HIS A 207 -11.28 -3.19 -13.42
CA HIS A 207 -12.45 -2.90 -12.58
C HIS A 207 -13.37 -4.11 -12.53
N PRO A 208 -13.06 -5.15 -11.71
CA PRO A 208 -13.96 -6.30 -11.56
C PRO A 208 -15.34 -5.85 -11.09
N ALA A 209 -16.41 -6.47 -11.57
CA ALA A 209 -17.79 -6.04 -11.31
C ALA A 209 -18.21 -6.05 -9.82
N GLU A 210 -17.36 -6.58 -8.93
CA GLU A 210 -17.60 -6.82 -7.51
C GLU A 210 -17.13 -5.67 -6.59
N ILE A 211 -16.89 -4.46 -7.11
CA ILE A 211 -16.42 -3.30 -6.29
C ILE A 211 -17.60 -2.57 -5.60
N GLY A 212 -18.73 -3.26 -5.40
CA GLY A 212 -19.94 -2.74 -4.74
C GLY A 212 -20.11 -3.31 -3.35
#